data_AF-A0A952NC08-F1
#
_entry.id   AF-A0A952NC08-F1
#
_cell.length_a   1.000
_cell.length_b   1.000
_cell.length_c   1.000
_cell.angle_alpha   90.00
_cell.angle_beta   90.00
_cell.angle_gamma   90.00
#
_symmetry.space_group_name_H-M   'P 1'
#
loop_
_entity.id
_entity.type
_entity.pdbx_description
1 polymer ?
#
loop_
_entity_poly.entity_id
_entity_poly.type
_entity_poly.pdbx_seq_one_letter_code
_entity_poly.pdbx_strand_id
1 'polypeptide(L)'
;MKHPPVHYHDYLRLNDLLNAQHLRSREVGQPAHDEMLFITVHQTYELWFKQILFELDSVRESLNANPVPERNLGTAIHRLSRIVDILKFSIGQVDILETMTPLDFLDFRDVLYPASGFQSVQFRLIETKLGLRENDRLLYNQMPFYTHLPPAQQESVKAALEQPSLHDLVEKWLERTPFLQSKNFDFWMIYKNAVMEMLAEDRQVVEESPRLTPQEKERNLKMNDLTMTTFQSLFDRKSFEELRQAGQFRLSAPAVHAALFIQIYRDEPILQQPFRLLSLLLDLDEVMTSWRNRHAQMVSRMLGRKIGTGGSSGHDYLKETADRHKIFGDFMRLATYLIPRSKIPPLPEDLRQRMDFTSTSSAT
;
A
#
# COMPACT_ATOMS: atom_id res chain seq x y z
N MET A 1 -13.05 -36.73 -22.81
CA MET A 1 -12.30 -35.75 -21.98
C MET A 1 -10.85 -36.24 -21.85
N LYS A 2 -9.84 -35.36 -21.94
CA LYS A 2 -8.40 -35.73 -21.94
C LYS A 2 -7.81 -36.02 -20.55
N HIS A 3 -8.56 -35.78 -19.47
CA HIS A 3 -8.08 -35.92 -18.09
C HIS A 3 -9.05 -36.78 -17.25
N PRO A 4 -8.53 -37.52 -16.26
CA PRO A 4 -9.35 -38.32 -15.35
C PRO A 4 -10.33 -37.44 -14.55
N PRO A 5 -11.48 -37.99 -14.13
CA PRO A 5 -12.43 -37.27 -13.30
C PRO A 5 -11.81 -36.91 -11.95
N VAL A 6 -12.12 -35.71 -11.46
CA VAL A 6 -11.65 -35.17 -10.18
C VAL A 6 -12.85 -34.97 -9.26
N HIS A 7 -12.78 -35.49 -8.03
CA HIS A 7 -13.81 -35.30 -7.02
C HIS A 7 -13.55 -34.06 -6.17
N TYR A 8 -14.62 -33.31 -5.86
CA TYR A 8 -14.56 -32.05 -5.11
C TYR A 8 -13.81 -32.17 -3.78
N HIS A 9 -14.14 -33.21 -3.01
CA HIS A 9 -13.58 -33.48 -1.68
C HIS A 9 -12.06 -33.68 -1.71
N ASP A 10 -11.59 -34.45 -2.70
CA ASP A 10 -10.18 -34.76 -2.88
C ASP A 10 -9.41 -33.56 -3.44
N TYR A 11 -10.01 -32.85 -4.40
CA TYR A 11 -9.41 -31.67 -5.03
C TYR A 11 -9.11 -30.56 -4.01
N LEU A 12 -10.07 -30.27 -3.13
CA LEU A 12 -9.93 -29.25 -2.10
C LEU A 12 -9.26 -29.77 -0.82
N ARG A 13 -8.91 -31.07 -0.76
CA ARG A 13 -8.29 -31.70 0.41
C ARG A 13 -9.10 -31.48 1.68
N LEU A 14 -10.42 -31.62 1.60
CA LEU A 14 -11.31 -31.27 2.71
C LEU A 14 -11.10 -32.12 3.96
N ASN A 15 -10.57 -33.35 3.82
CA ASN A 15 -10.15 -34.14 4.97
C ASN A 15 -9.04 -33.48 5.79
N ASP A 16 -8.09 -32.80 5.14
CA ASP A 16 -7.02 -32.10 5.86
C ASP A 16 -7.56 -30.76 6.42
N LEU A 17 -8.31 -30.02 5.59
CA LEU A 17 -8.80 -28.70 5.95
C LEU A 17 -9.83 -28.73 7.09
N LEU A 18 -10.82 -29.63 7.04
CA LEU A 18 -11.93 -29.70 7.99
C LEU A 18 -11.62 -30.53 9.25
N ASN A 19 -10.40 -31.06 9.38
CA ASN A 19 -9.91 -31.73 10.60
C ASN A 19 -8.78 -30.97 11.28
N ALA A 20 -8.46 -29.75 10.85
CA ALA A 20 -7.38 -28.93 11.43
C ALA A 20 -7.81 -28.13 12.68
N GLN A 21 -9.08 -28.23 13.11
CA GLN A 21 -9.65 -27.42 14.19
C GLN A 21 -9.53 -28.13 15.54
N HIS A 22 -8.38 -27.98 16.20
CA HIS A 22 -8.10 -28.56 17.53
C HIS A 22 -8.24 -27.53 18.64
N LEU A 23 -9.21 -27.73 19.54
CA LEU A 23 -9.53 -26.83 20.64
C LEU A 23 -8.68 -27.15 21.87
N ARG A 24 -7.79 -26.23 22.28
CA ARG A 24 -6.93 -26.40 23.45
C ARG A 24 -7.72 -26.38 24.75
N SER A 25 -8.80 -25.61 24.81
CA SER A 25 -9.69 -25.55 25.98
C SER A 25 -10.27 -26.94 26.32
N ARG A 26 -10.60 -27.72 25.28
CA ARG A 26 -11.06 -29.11 25.42
C ARG A 26 -9.95 -30.05 25.91
N GLU A 27 -8.72 -29.88 25.43
CA GLU A 27 -7.58 -30.71 25.84
C GLU A 27 -7.25 -30.55 27.33
N VAL A 28 -7.42 -29.34 27.88
CA VAL A 28 -7.19 -29.07 29.31
C VAL A 28 -8.42 -29.31 30.19
N GLY A 29 -9.50 -29.85 29.64
CA GLY A 29 -10.72 -30.20 30.39
C GLY A 29 -11.62 -29.01 30.77
N GLN A 30 -11.45 -27.85 30.12
CA GLN A 30 -12.28 -26.65 30.32
C GLN A 30 -12.83 -26.16 28.97
N PRO A 31 -13.81 -26.86 28.35
CA PRO A 31 -14.23 -26.54 27.00
C PRO A 31 -14.85 -25.15 26.89
N ALA A 32 -14.31 -24.32 25.99
CA ALA A 32 -14.89 -23.05 25.59
C ALA A 32 -15.48 -23.16 24.17
N HIS A 33 -16.73 -22.76 24.00
CA HIS A 33 -17.43 -22.90 22.71
C HIS A 33 -16.81 -22.03 21.61
N ASP A 34 -16.54 -20.76 21.93
CA ASP A 34 -16.10 -19.74 20.97
C ASP A 34 -14.64 -19.92 20.52
N GLU A 35 -13.88 -20.84 21.11
CA GLU A 35 -12.55 -21.21 20.62
C GLU A 35 -12.60 -21.76 19.19
N MET A 36 -13.67 -22.47 18.81
CA MET A 36 -13.87 -22.94 17.43
C MET A 36 -14.00 -21.77 16.44
N LEU A 37 -14.75 -20.73 16.82
CA LEU A 37 -14.89 -19.52 16.01
C LEU A 37 -13.53 -18.82 15.87
N PHE A 38 -12.81 -18.67 16.99
CA PHE A 38 -11.46 -18.09 17.01
C PHE A 38 -10.53 -18.81 16.04
N ILE A 39 -10.46 -20.15 16.09
CA ILE A 39 -9.63 -20.95 15.19
C ILE A 39 -10.05 -20.76 13.73
N THR A 40 -11.35 -20.88 13.43
CA THR A 40 -11.87 -20.85 12.05
C THR A 40 -11.61 -19.51 11.38
N VAL A 41 -11.80 -18.40 12.10
CA VAL A 41 -11.51 -17.05 11.59
C VAL A 41 -10.02 -16.90 11.27
N HIS A 42 -9.13 -17.30 12.18
CA HIS A 42 -7.69 -17.20 11.96
C HIS A 42 -7.20 -18.11 10.82
N GLN A 43 -7.73 -19.33 10.70
CA GLN A 43 -7.43 -20.21 9.56
C GLN A 43 -7.89 -19.61 8.24
N THR A 44 -9.06 -18.95 8.22
CA THR A 44 -9.58 -18.27 7.03
C THR A 44 -8.68 -17.09 6.64
N TYR A 45 -8.20 -16.29 7.60
CA TYR A 45 -7.18 -15.27 7.35
C TYR A 45 -5.92 -15.86 6.73
N GLU A 46 -5.38 -16.95 7.26
CA GLU A 46 -4.16 -17.57 6.75
C GLU A 46 -4.34 -18.16 5.34
N LEU A 47 -5.53 -18.65 4.99
CA LEU A 47 -5.85 -19.05 3.61
C LEU A 47 -5.84 -17.84 2.66
N TRP A 48 -6.44 -16.72 3.06
CA TRP A 48 -6.41 -15.49 2.28
C TRP A 48 -5.01 -14.88 2.18
N PHE A 49 -4.21 -14.92 3.25
CA PHE A 49 -2.82 -14.49 3.21
C PHE A 49 -1.99 -15.33 2.23
N LYS A 50 -2.23 -16.65 2.19
CA LYS A 50 -1.62 -17.52 1.18
C LYS A 50 -1.99 -17.11 -0.24
N GLN A 51 -3.28 -16.81 -0.48
CA GLN A 51 -3.74 -16.32 -1.78
C GLN A 51 -3.09 -14.97 -2.14
N ILE A 52 -3.04 -14.02 -1.19
CA ILE A 52 -2.38 -12.73 -1.40
C ILE A 52 -0.91 -12.91 -1.76
N LEU A 53 -0.18 -13.77 -1.03
CA LEU A 53 1.22 -14.07 -1.33
C LEU A 53 1.41 -14.66 -2.72
N PHE A 54 0.53 -15.58 -3.13
CA PHE A 54 0.55 -16.19 -4.46
C PHE A 54 0.37 -15.15 -5.57
N GLU A 55 -0.60 -14.25 -5.42
CA GLU A 55 -0.82 -13.15 -6.38
C GLU A 55 0.34 -12.15 -6.37
N LEU A 56 0.80 -11.76 -5.17
CA LEU A 56 1.85 -10.76 -4.98
C LEU A 56 3.17 -11.21 -5.58
N ASP A 57 3.55 -12.48 -5.41
CA ASP A 57 4.76 -13.01 -6.02
C ASP A 57 4.67 -12.99 -7.55
N SER A 58 3.51 -13.29 -8.13
CA SER A 58 3.32 -13.20 -9.58
C SER A 58 3.29 -11.76 -10.11
N VAL A 59 2.78 -10.80 -9.33
CA VAL A 59 2.86 -9.36 -9.64
C VAL A 59 4.32 -8.89 -9.61
N ARG A 60 5.08 -9.27 -8.57
CA ARG A 60 6.50 -8.93 -8.44
C ARG A 60 7.30 -9.51 -9.61
N GLU A 61 7.07 -10.77 -9.97
CA GLU A 61 7.70 -11.39 -11.15
C GLU A 61 7.38 -10.63 -12.44
N SER A 62 6.12 -10.23 -12.62
CA SER A 62 5.66 -9.47 -13.79
C SER A 62 6.36 -8.11 -13.93
N LEU A 63 6.56 -7.40 -12.81
CA LEU A 63 7.20 -6.08 -12.77
C LEU A 63 8.73 -6.12 -12.74
N ASN A 64 9.33 -7.27 -12.45
CA ASN A 64 10.78 -7.46 -12.44
C ASN A 64 11.38 -7.64 -13.85
N ALA A 65 10.56 -7.81 -14.88
CA ALA A 65 11.02 -7.85 -16.27
C ALA A 65 11.61 -6.48 -16.71
N ASN A 66 12.61 -6.51 -17.60
CA ASN A 66 13.20 -5.32 -18.18
C ASN A 66 13.38 -5.47 -19.72
N PRO A 67 12.57 -4.77 -20.55
CA PRO A 67 11.44 -3.92 -20.17
C PRO A 67 10.26 -4.74 -19.61
N VAL A 68 9.38 -4.10 -18.84
CA VAL A 68 8.11 -4.72 -18.41
C VAL A 68 7.18 -4.77 -19.62
N PRO A 69 6.77 -5.96 -20.10
CA PRO A 69 5.82 -6.04 -21.21
C PRO A 69 4.46 -5.46 -20.81
N GLU A 70 3.86 -4.59 -21.63
CA GLU A 70 2.56 -3.96 -21.31
C GLU A 70 1.44 -4.98 -21.04
N ARG A 71 1.45 -6.12 -21.73
CA ARG A 71 0.51 -7.24 -21.45
C ARG A 71 0.63 -7.78 -20.02
N ASN A 72 1.83 -7.73 -19.43
CA ASN A 72 2.05 -8.15 -18.05
C ASN A 72 1.53 -7.09 -17.07
N LEU A 73 1.54 -5.81 -17.44
CA LEU A 73 1.01 -4.72 -16.62
C LEU A 73 -0.49 -4.88 -16.38
N GLY A 74 -1.28 -5.17 -17.42
CA GLY A 74 -2.72 -5.43 -17.27
C GLY A 74 -3.01 -6.62 -16.34
N THR A 75 -2.20 -7.69 -16.45
CA THR A 75 -2.32 -8.85 -15.56
C THR A 75 -1.93 -8.50 -14.11
N ALA A 76 -0.85 -7.73 -13.92
CA ALA A 76 -0.41 -7.28 -12.60
C ALA A 76 -1.47 -6.41 -11.92
N ILE A 77 -2.09 -5.48 -12.66
CA ILE A 77 -3.19 -4.63 -12.20
C ILE A 77 -4.40 -5.49 -11.79
N HIS A 78 -4.80 -6.46 -12.60
CA HIS A 78 -5.91 -7.36 -12.28
C HIS A 78 -5.66 -8.14 -10.98
N ARG A 79 -4.44 -8.65 -10.79
CA ARG A 79 -4.06 -9.39 -9.58
C ARG A 79 -3.93 -8.49 -8.36
N LEU A 80 -3.41 -7.28 -8.49
CA LEU A 80 -3.40 -6.28 -7.42
C LEU A 80 -4.82 -5.89 -7.00
N SER A 81 -5.72 -5.68 -7.95
CA SER A 81 -7.14 -5.42 -7.67
C SER A 81 -7.75 -6.58 -6.87
N ARG A 82 -7.44 -7.83 -7.22
CA ARG A 82 -7.87 -9.00 -6.45
C ARG A 82 -7.31 -8.99 -5.01
N ILE A 83 -6.04 -8.65 -4.83
CA ILE A 83 -5.44 -8.52 -3.48
C ILE A 83 -6.20 -7.48 -2.65
N VAL A 84 -6.49 -6.32 -3.24
CA VAL A 84 -7.27 -5.25 -2.59
C VAL A 84 -8.64 -5.75 -2.18
N ASP A 85 -9.36 -6.48 -3.05
CA ASP A 85 -10.69 -7.01 -2.73
C ASP A 85 -10.66 -8.09 -1.64
N ILE A 86 -9.64 -8.98 -1.65
CA ILE A 86 -9.41 -9.95 -0.58
C ILE A 86 -9.21 -9.23 0.75
N LEU A 87 -8.37 -8.19 0.78
CA LEU A 87 -8.11 -7.43 2.00
C LEU A 87 -9.35 -6.66 2.49
N LYS A 88 -10.17 -6.11 1.59
CA LYS A 88 -11.47 -5.50 1.94
C LYS A 88 -12.41 -6.52 2.57
N PHE A 89 -12.48 -7.72 2.01
CA PHE A 89 -13.25 -8.83 2.60
C PHE A 89 -12.70 -9.23 3.98
N SER A 90 -11.38 -9.31 4.11
CA SER A 90 -10.69 -9.58 5.38
C SER A 90 -11.01 -8.55 6.47
N ILE A 91 -11.28 -7.29 6.14
CA ILE A 91 -11.75 -6.30 7.14
C ILE A 91 -13.10 -6.73 7.72
N GLY A 92 -14.05 -7.13 6.88
CA GLY A 92 -15.38 -7.58 7.33
C GLY A 92 -15.36 -8.86 8.17
N GLN A 93 -14.32 -9.70 8.05
CA GLN A 93 -14.17 -10.89 8.90
C GLN A 93 -13.98 -10.53 10.39
N VAL A 94 -13.50 -9.32 10.71
CA VAL A 94 -13.43 -8.82 12.09
C VAL A 94 -14.82 -8.79 12.73
N ASP A 95 -15.86 -8.45 11.97
CA ASP A 95 -17.24 -8.35 12.48
C ASP A 95 -17.76 -9.72 12.95
N ILE A 96 -17.33 -10.81 12.31
CA ILE A 96 -17.66 -12.19 12.71
C ILE A 96 -16.99 -12.51 14.05
N LEU A 97 -15.72 -12.15 14.23
CA LEU A 97 -15.03 -12.41 15.49
C LEU A 97 -15.55 -11.53 16.64
N GLU A 98 -16.10 -10.35 16.33
CA GLU A 98 -16.74 -9.45 17.30
C GLU A 98 -18.11 -9.96 17.81
N THR A 99 -18.64 -11.08 17.30
CA THR A 99 -19.81 -11.74 17.90
C THR A 99 -19.46 -12.48 19.19
N MET A 100 -18.19 -12.85 19.39
CA MET A 100 -17.68 -13.41 20.64
C MET A 100 -17.62 -12.32 21.71
N THR A 101 -18.07 -12.61 22.93
CA THR A 101 -17.99 -11.63 24.02
C THR A 101 -16.62 -11.63 24.69
N PRO A 102 -16.20 -10.53 25.34
CA PRO A 102 -14.96 -10.52 26.11
C PRO A 102 -14.91 -11.57 27.23
N LEU A 103 -16.07 -11.95 27.81
CA LEU A 103 -16.13 -12.98 28.84
C LEU A 103 -15.86 -14.37 28.24
N ASP A 104 -16.53 -14.70 27.13
CA ASP A 104 -16.32 -15.98 26.43
C ASP A 104 -14.88 -16.12 25.93
N PHE A 105 -14.27 -15.01 25.50
CA PHE A 105 -12.84 -15.01 25.15
C PHE A 105 -11.93 -15.31 26.34
N LEU A 106 -12.26 -14.83 27.54
CA LEU A 106 -11.45 -15.07 28.75
C LEU A 106 -11.47 -16.54 29.18
N ASP A 107 -12.51 -17.30 28.85
CA ASP A 107 -12.61 -18.74 29.18
C ASP A 107 -11.52 -19.59 28.52
N PHE A 108 -10.94 -19.14 27.41
CA PHE A 108 -9.85 -19.87 26.73
C PHE A 108 -8.61 -19.04 26.42
N ARG A 109 -8.58 -17.76 26.77
CA ARG A 109 -7.41 -16.89 26.51
C ARG A 109 -6.12 -17.46 27.09
N ASP A 110 -6.17 -18.01 28.29
CA ASP A 110 -4.96 -18.44 29.02
C ASP A 110 -4.33 -19.69 28.41
N VAL A 111 -5.13 -20.55 27.75
CA VAL A 111 -4.60 -21.72 27.03
C VAL A 111 -3.93 -21.34 25.71
N LEU A 112 -4.03 -20.09 25.26
CA LEU A 112 -3.35 -19.61 24.06
C LEU A 112 -1.90 -19.17 24.33
N TYR A 113 -1.52 -18.85 25.56
CA TYR A 113 -0.17 -18.35 25.85
C TYR A 113 0.92 -19.37 25.47
N PRO A 114 2.04 -18.96 24.82
CA PRO A 114 2.44 -17.61 24.41
C PRO A 114 2.05 -17.23 22.97
N ALA A 115 1.11 -17.96 22.34
CA ALA A 115 0.75 -17.75 20.95
C ALA A 115 0.18 -16.34 20.70
N SER A 116 0.58 -15.75 19.59
CA SER A 116 0.10 -14.42 19.18
C SER A 116 0.22 -14.20 17.68
N GLY A 117 -0.51 -13.20 17.17
CA GLY A 117 -0.43 -12.77 15.77
C GLY A 117 0.97 -12.29 15.33
N PHE A 118 1.88 -11.98 16.28
CA PHE A 118 3.29 -11.74 15.96
C PHE A 118 3.97 -12.93 15.28
N GLN A 119 3.40 -14.13 15.43
CA GLN A 119 3.92 -15.37 14.88
C GLN A 119 3.30 -15.74 13.52
N SER A 120 2.45 -14.88 12.93
CA SER A 120 1.97 -15.08 11.56
C SER A 120 3.06 -14.76 10.55
N VAL A 121 3.75 -15.80 10.06
CA VAL A 121 4.80 -15.67 9.05
C VAL A 121 4.26 -15.10 7.73
N GLN A 122 3.05 -15.49 7.32
CA GLN A 122 2.48 -15.03 6.06
C GLN A 122 2.21 -13.53 6.09
N PHE A 123 1.66 -13.01 7.20
CA PHE A 123 1.47 -11.57 7.36
C PHE A 123 2.80 -10.80 7.29
N ARG A 124 3.87 -11.32 7.92
CA ARG A 124 5.22 -10.74 7.82
C ARG A 124 5.78 -10.77 6.41
N LEU A 125 5.58 -11.88 5.69
CA LEU A 125 6.00 -12.00 4.29
C LEU A 125 5.24 -11.02 3.39
N ILE A 126 3.93 -10.81 3.60
CA ILE A 126 3.15 -9.81 2.85
C ILE A 126 3.74 -8.42 3.07
N GLU A 127 3.91 -8.00 4.33
CA GLU A 127 4.49 -6.68 4.65
C GLU A 127 5.88 -6.49 4.01
N THR A 128 6.75 -7.50 4.13
CA THR A 128 8.10 -7.46 3.57
C THR A 128 8.09 -7.41 2.04
N LYS A 129 7.31 -8.28 1.38
CA LYS A 129 7.22 -8.34 -0.09
C LYS A 129 6.56 -7.11 -0.70
N LEU A 130 5.66 -6.44 0.02
CA LEU A 130 5.11 -5.15 -0.38
C LEU A 130 6.17 -4.03 -0.29
N GLY A 131 7.00 -4.06 0.76
CA GLY A 131 8.14 -3.16 0.91
C GLY A 131 8.23 -2.44 2.25
N LEU A 132 7.62 -2.97 3.32
CA LEU A 132 7.79 -2.42 4.67
C LEU A 132 9.20 -2.75 5.20
N ARG A 133 10.08 -1.76 5.23
CA ARG A 133 11.49 -1.90 5.64
C ARG A 133 11.58 -2.21 7.13
N GLU A 134 12.67 -2.86 7.53
CA GLU A 134 12.92 -3.18 8.93
C GLU A 134 12.95 -1.92 9.82
N ASN A 135 13.64 -0.86 9.38
CA ASN A 135 13.78 0.39 10.13
C ASN A 135 12.46 1.19 10.25
N ASP A 136 11.49 0.94 9.36
CA ASP A 136 10.17 1.59 9.41
C ASP A 136 9.22 0.87 10.37
N ARG A 137 9.58 -0.33 10.83
CA ARG A 137 8.76 -1.12 11.75
C ARG A 137 8.89 -0.56 13.18
N LEU A 138 7.83 -0.75 13.95
CA LEU A 138 7.86 -0.50 15.38
C LEU A 138 8.53 -1.68 16.04
N LEU A 139 9.60 -1.40 16.79
CA LEU A 139 10.27 -2.41 17.58
C LEU A 139 9.35 -2.83 18.72
N TYR A 140 9.26 -4.13 18.92
CA TYR A 140 8.66 -4.72 20.11
C TYR A 140 9.78 -5.40 20.90
N ASN A 141 9.90 -5.08 22.19
CA ASN A 141 11.01 -5.50 23.06
C ASN A 141 12.42 -5.22 22.50
N GLN A 142 12.56 -4.21 21.64
CA GLN A 142 13.82 -3.86 20.95
C GLN A 142 14.38 -5.00 20.08
N MET A 143 13.54 -5.96 19.69
CA MET A 143 13.92 -7.10 18.86
C MET A 143 13.41 -6.93 17.42
N PRO A 144 14.13 -7.49 16.43
CA PRO A 144 13.64 -7.57 15.05
C PRO A 144 12.27 -8.28 14.97
N PHE A 145 11.40 -7.82 14.09
CA PHE A 145 10.00 -8.28 14.00
C PHE A 145 9.85 -9.79 13.71
N TYR A 146 10.88 -10.45 13.19
CA TYR A 146 10.88 -11.89 12.90
C TYR A 146 11.39 -12.75 14.06
N THR A 147 11.92 -12.20 15.16
CA THR A 147 12.52 -13.02 16.24
C THR A 147 11.52 -13.91 16.97
N HIS A 148 10.22 -13.59 16.88
CA HIS A 148 9.15 -14.40 17.46
C HIS A 148 8.75 -15.60 16.59
N LEU A 149 9.29 -15.71 15.38
CA LEU A 149 9.04 -16.82 14.46
C LEU A 149 9.99 -18.00 14.74
N PRO A 150 9.57 -19.25 14.46
CA PRO A 150 10.47 -20.40 14.41
C PRO A 150 11.66 -20.19 13.45
N PRO A 151 12.85 -20.79 13.68
CA PRO A 151 14.06 -20.55 12.88
C PRO A 151 13.87 -20.66 11.36
N ALA A 152 13.21 -21.72 10.88
CA ALA A 152 12.95 -21.92 9.44
C ALA A 152 12.06 -20.81 8.82
N GLN A 153 11.14 -20.25 9.61
CA GLN A 153 10.29 -19.14 9.17
C GLN A 153 11.05 -17.81 9.19
N GLN A 154 11.99 -17.62 10.13
CA GLN A 154 12.88 -16.46 10.13
C GLN A 154 13.74 -16.42 8.85
N GLU A 155 14.29 -17.56 8.42
CA GLU A 155 15.04 -17.67 7.17
C GLU A 155 14.19 -17.25 5.97
N SER A 156 12.93 -17.66 5.92
CA SER A 156 12.00 -17.27 4.85
C SER A 156 11.77 -15.75 4.81
N VAL A 157 11.62 -15.11 5.96
CA VAL A 157 11.45 -13.64 6.04
C VAL A 157 12.74 -12.90 5.69
N LYS A 158 13.89 -13.39 6.15
CA LYS A 158 15.22 -12.82 5.82
C LYS A 158 15.50 -12.92 4.32
N ALA A 159 15.24 -14.08 3.72
CA ALA A 159 15.35 -14.26 2.27
C ALA A 159 14.41 -13.30 1.51
N ALA A 160 13.21 -13.04 2.02
CA ALA A 160 12.30 -12.07 1.41
C ALA A 160 12.80 -10.61 1.54
N LEU A 161 13.53 -10.26 2.60
CA LEU A 161 14.15 -8.92 2.76
C LEU A 161 15.30 -8.67 1.78
N GLU A 162 15.97 -9.73 1.31
CA GLU A 162 17.06 -9.63 0.32
C GLU A 162 16.55 -9.51 -1.13
N GLN A 163 15.26 -9.78 -1.37
CA GLN A 163 14.65 -9.73 -2.69
C GLN A 163 13.98 -8.37 -2.95
N PRO A 164 13.94 -7.90 -4.21
CA PRO A 164 13.21 -6.67 -4.54
C PRO A 164 11.75 -6.73 -4.09
N SER A 165 11.32 -5.76 -3.30
CA SER A 165 9.93 -5.61 -2.91
C SER A 165 9.07 -5.06 -4.05
N LEU A 166 7.75 -5.11 -3.92
CA LEU A 166 6.84 -4.48 -4.88
C LEU A 166 7.14 -2.98 -5.00
N HIS A 167 7.38 -2.29 -3.88
CA HIS A 167 7.81 -0.90 -3.88
C HIS A 167 9.05 -0.67 -4.74
N ASP A 168 10.12 -1.46 -4.56
CA ASP A 168 11.37 -1.29 -5.32
C ASP A 168 11.20 -1.56 -6.81
N LEU A 169 10.34 -2.53 -7.16
CA LEU A 169 10.03 -2.86 -8.55
C LEU A 169 9.21 -1.78 -9.23
N VAL A 170 8.24 -1.19 -8.51
CA VAL A 170 7.45 -0.05 -8.99
C VAL A 170 8.32 1.17 -9.16
N GLU A 171 9.23 1.46 -8.22
CA GLU A 171 10.20 2.56 -8.33
C GLU A 171 11.04 2.40 -9.61
N LYS A 172 11.68 1.24 -9.80
CA LYS A 172 12.47 0.96 -11.01
C LYS A 172 11.66 1.01 -12.30
N TRP A 173 10.38 0.64 -12.25
CA TRP A 173 9.49 0.76 -13.40
C TRP A 173 9.15 2.23 -13.70
N LEU A 174 8.87 3.03 -12.68
CA LEU A 174 8.61 4.47 -12.79
C LEU A 174 9.81 5.23 -13.35
N GLU A 175 11.03 4.93 -12.90
CA GLU A 175 12.27 5.56 -13.40
C GLU A 175 12.48 5.37 -14.91
N ARG A 176 11.85 4.36 -15.50
CA ARG A 176 11.91 4.05 -16.95
C ARG A 176 10.72 4.61 -17.73
N THR A 177 9.84 5.38 -17.08
CA THR A 177 8.64 5.94 -17.73
C THR A 177 9.05 6.75 -18.96
N PRO A 178 8.62 6.36 -20.17
CA PRO A 178 8.92 7.13 -21.37
C PRO A 178 8.18 8.48 -21.35
N PHE A 179 8.45 9.33 -22.33
CA PHE A 179 7.72 10.60 -22.57
C PHE A 179 8.08 11.77 -21.66
N LEU A 180 8.84 11.56 -20.57
CA LEU A 180 9.25 12.65 -19.66
C LEU A 180 10.15 13.69 -20.34
N GLN A 181 10.94 13.26 -21.34
CA GLN A 181 11.82 14.14 -22.12
C GLN A 181 11.77 13.78 -23.61
N SER A 182 11.77 14.81 -24.45
CA SER A 182 11.91 14.76 -25.91
C SER A 182 12.76 15.95 -26.38
N LYS A 183 13.08 16.03 -27.68
CA LYS A 183 13.87 17.14 -28.24
C LYS A 183 13.28 18.52 -27.93
N ASN A 184 11.94 18.61 -27.84
CA ASN A 184 11.20 19.86 -27.66
C ASN A 184 10.32 19.84 -26.39
N PHE A 185 10.52 18.88 -25.49
CA PHE A 185 9.69 18.71 -24.30
C PHE A 185 10.55 18.24 -23.14
N ASP A 186 10.46 18.95 -22.02
CA ASP A 186 10.94 18.47 -20.73
C ASP A 186 9.80 18.66 -19.74
N PHE A 187 9.18 17.54 -19.34
CA PHE A 187 8.05 17.57 -18.42
C PHE A 187 8.38 18.35 -17.15
N TRP A 188 9.56 18.13 -16.58
CA TRP A 188 9.93 18.71 -15.29
C TRP A 188 10.09 20.22 -15.38
N MET A 189 10.76 20.70 -16.43
CA MET A 189 10.91 22.13 -16.70
C MET A 189 9.55 22.80 -16.95
N ILE A 190 8.72 22.20 -17.79
CA ILE A 190 7.41 22.75 -18.17
C ILE A 190 6.46 22.76 -16.97
N TYR A 191 6.43 21.69 -16.19
CA TYR A 191 5.65 21.58 -14.97
C TYR A 191 6.09 22.62 -13.92
N LYS A 192 7.40 22.77 -13.71
CA LYS A 192 7.95 23.80 -12.81
C LYS A 192 7.50 25.20 -13.23
N ASN A 193 7.62 25.53 -14.51
CA ASN A 193 7.21 26.85 -15.01
C ASN A 193 5.72 27.10 -14.79
N ALA A 194 4.87 26.11 -15.06
CA ALA A 194 3.43 26.20 -14.84
C ALA A 194 3.06 26.42 -13.36
N VAL A 195 3.75 25.74 -12.44
CA VAL A 195 3.58 25.96 -11.00
C VAL A 195 3.98 27.38 -10.60
N MET A 196 5.13 27.86 -11.09
CA MET A 196 5.61 29.22 -10.78
C MET A 196 4.67 30.30 -11.33
N GLU A 197 4.16 30.12 -12.54
CA GLU A 197 3.19 31.01 -13.17
C GLU A 197 1.86 31.02 -12.41
N MET A 198 1.31 29.84 -12.10
CA MET A 198 0.10 29.69 -11.28
C MET A 198 0.23 30.43 -9.94
N LEU A 199 1.33 30.23 -9.21
CA LEU A 199 1.51 30.86 -7.90
C LEU A 199 1.71 32.38 -8.00
N ALA A 200 2.34 32.87 -9.07
CA ALA A 200 2.49 34.29 -9.33
C ALA A 200 1.13 34.95 -9.67
N GLU A 201 0.30 34.30 -10.48
CA GLU A 201 -1.06 34.74 -10.75
C GLU A 201 -1.92 34.76 -9.47
N ASP A 202 -1.87 33.69 -8.68
CA ASP A 202 -2.60 33.61 -7.40
C ASP A 202 -2.19 34.75 -6.46
N ARG A 203 -0.90 35.09 -6.41
CA ARG A 203 -0.37 36.22 -5.65
C ARG A 203 -0.96 37.54 -6.15
N GLN A 204 -0.90 37.78 -7.46
CA GLN A 204 -1.42 39.01 -8.08
C GLN A 204 -2.93 39.17 -7.80
N VAL A 205 -3.71 38.10 -7.94
CA VAL A 205 -5.15 38.11 -7.64
C VAL A 205 -5.42 38.52 -6.18
N VAL A 206 -4.62 38.05 -5.23
CA VAL A 206 -4.75 38.42 -3.82
C VAL A 206 -4.38 39.90 -3.59
N GLU A 207 -3.28 40.35 -4.18
CA GLU A 207 -2.78 41.73 -4.05
C GLU A 207 -3.78 42.75 -4.62
N GLU A 208 -4.34 42.46 -5.80
CA GLU A 208 -5.25 43.35 -6.52
C GLU A 208 -6.71 43.24 -6.07
N SER A 209 -7.08 42.22 -5.29
CA SER A 209 -8.48 41.99 -4.92
C SER A 209 -9.06 43.16 -4.09
N PRO A 210 -10.14 43.81 -4.55
CA PRO A 210 -10.84 44.84 -3.78
C PRO A 210 -11.76 44.23 -2.70
N ARG A 211 -11.95 42.91 -2.70
CA ARG A 211 -12.87 42.20 -1.80
C ARG A 211 -12.22 41.70 -0.51
N LEU A 212 -10.88 41.73 -0.43
CA LEU A 212 -10.13 41.24 0.71
C LEU A 212 -9.69 42.40 1.60
N THR A 213 -9.85 42.21 2.92
CA THR A 213 -9.29 43.11 3.93
C THR A 213 -7.75 42.99 3.96
N PRO A 214 -7.03 43.99 4.50
CA PRO A 214 -5.57 43.92 4.63
C PRO A 214 -5.06 42.67 5.38
N GLN A 215 -5.75 42.25 6.45
CA GLN A 215 -5.41 41.03 7.19
C GLN A 215 -5.62 39.75 6.37
N GLU A 216 -6.71 39.68 5.59
CA GLU A 216 -6.96 38.53 4.72
C GLU A 216 -5.94 38.44 3.59
N LYS A 217 -5.53 39.59 3.02
CA LYS A 217 -4.44 39.63 2.03
C LYS A 217 -3.15 39.11 2.64
N GLU A 218 -2.75 39.61 3.80
CA GLU A 218 -1.54 39.15 4.49
C GLU A 218 -1.56 37.64 4.75
N ARG A 219 -2.68 37.11 5.24
CA ARG A 219 -2.85 35.66 5.48
C ARG A 219 -2.72 34.86 4.18
N ASN A 220 -3.40 35.29 3.11
CA ASN A 220 -3.39 34.57 1.85
C ASN A 220 -2.01 34.60 1.18
N LEU A 221 -1.30 35.73 1.26
CA LEU A 221 0.08 35.84 0.76
C LEU A 221 1.03 34.93 1.52
N LYS A 222 0.92 34.85 2.86
CA LYS A 222 1.68 33.88 3.67
C LYS A 222 1.41 32.43 3.26
N MET A 223 0.16 32.09 2.95
CA MET A 223 -0.18 30.74 2.46
C MET A 223 0.40 30.49 1.07
N ASN A 224 0.35 31.45 0.15
CA ASN A 224 0.97 31.35 -1.17
C ASN A 224 2.49 31.14 -1.06
N ASP A 225 3.19 31.90 -0.20
CA ASP A 225 4.63 31.75 0.04
C ASP A 225 4.97 30.36 0.65
N LEU A 226 4.11 29.82 1.53
CA LEU A 226 4.27 28.46 2.09
C LEU A 226 4.07 27.38 1.01
N THR A 227 3.05 27.53 0.17
CA THR A 227 2.80 26.64 -0.98
C THR A 227 3.97 26.67 -1.95
N MET A 228 4.48 27.87 -2.27
CA MET A 228 5.69 28.04 -3.08
C MET A 228 6.88 27.28 -2.49
N THR A 229 7.12 27.41 -1.19
CA THR A 229 8.21 26.70 -0.50
C THR A 229 8.03 25.18 -0.60
N THR A 230 6.79 24.69 -0.50
CA THR A 230 6.46 23.27 -0.64
C THR A 230 6.80 22.78 -2.05
N PHE A 231 6.35 23.45 -3.11
CA PHE A 231 6.71 23.06 -4.47
C PHE A 231 8.22 23.17 -4.74
N GLN A 232 8.88 24.22 -4.26
CA GLN A 232 10.32 24.40 -4.41
C GLN A 232 11.13 23.27 -3.78
N SER A 233 10.68 22.72 -2.65
CA SER A 233 11.34 21.59 -2.00
C SER A 233 11.35 20.32 -2.87
N LEU A 234 10.43 20.20 -3.81
CA LEU A 234 10.38 19.14 -4.80
C LEU A 234 11.32 19.42 -6.00
N PHE A 235 11.44 20.68 -6.41
CA PHE A 235 12.26 21.09 -7.56
C PHE A 235 13.76 21.14 -7.28
N ASP A 236 14.15 21.43 -6.03
CA ASP A 236 15.55 21.47 -5.63
C ASP A 236 16.06 20.09 -5.18
N ARG A 237 17.16 19.65 -5.77
CA ARG A 237 17.72 18.30 -5.51
C ARG A 237 18.14 18.12 -4.05
N LYS A 238 18.69 19.17 -3.42
CA LYS A 238 19.16 19.09 -2.03
C LYS A 238 17.97 19.04 -1.09
N SER A 239 17.00 19.94 -1.26
CA SER A 239 15.76 19.93 -0.47
C SER A 239 14.98 18.64 -0.64
N PHE A 240 14.90 18.07 -1.84
CA PHE A 240 14.21 16.79 -2.04
C PHE A 240 14.92 15.64 -1.29
N GLU A 241 16.24 15.62 -1.28
CA GLU A 241 16.99 14.62 -0.51
C GLU A 241 16.80 14.82 1.02
N GLU A 242 16.69 16.06 1.50
CA GLU A 242 16.32 16.35 2.89
C GLU A 242 14.91 15.81 3.23
N LEU A 243 13.93 15.91 2.31
CA LEU A 243 12.62 15.30 2.47
C LEU A 243 12.70 13.76 2.56
N ARG A 244 13.55 13.13 1.74
CA ARG A 244 13.76 11.67 1.79
C ARG A 244 14.41 11.22 3.09
N GLN A 245 15.43 11.95 3.56
CA GLN A 245 16.09 11.68 4.84
C GLN A 245 15.14 11.86 6.03
N ALA A 246 14.21 12.81 5.93
CA ALA A 246 13.13 12.99 6.90
C ALA A 246 12.02 11.92 6.80
N GLY A 247 12.14 10.94 5.91
CA GLY A 247 11.14 9.88 5.71
C GLY A 247 9.85 10.36 5.05
N GLN A 248 9.87 11.53 4.40
CA GLN A 248 8.70 12.04 3.69
C GLN A 248 8.53 11.40 2.33
N PHE A 249 9.61 11.08 1.63
CA PHE A 249 9.59 10.33 0.38
C PHE A 249 10.51 9.13 0.47
N ARG A 250 10.06 8.01 -0.09
CA ARG A 250 10.88 6.80 -0.30
C ARG A 250 11.38 6.72 -1.73
N LEU A 251 10.52 7.01 -2.70
CA LEU A 251 10.78 7.04 -4.13
C LEU A 251 11.93 8.00 -4.47
N SER A 252 12.70 7.62 -5.48
CA SER A 252 13.70 8.47 -6.12
C SER A 252 13.05 9.68 -6.83
N ALA A 253 13.82 10.75 -7.06
CA ALA A 253 13.31 11.93 -7.75
C ALA A 253 12.77 11.60 -9.16
N PRO A 254 13.46 10.80 -9.99
CA PRO A 254 12.90 10.40 -11.29
C PRO A 254 11.59 9.61 -11.17
N ALA A 255 11.46 8.73 -10.18
CA ALA A 255 10.22 7.99 -9.94
C ALA A 255 9.07 8.92 -9.50
N VAL A 256 9.35 9.92 -8.66
CA VAL A 256 8.38 10.96 -8.29
C VAL A 256 7.94 11.78 -9.51
N HIS A 257 8.88 12.20 -10.36
CA HIS A 257 8.57 12.94 -11.58
C HIS A 257 7.67 12.11 -12.51
N ALA A 258 8.00 10.83 -12.69
CA ALA A 258 7.21 9.90 -13.49
C ALA A 258 5.80 9.69 -12.93
N ALA A 259 5.68 9.46 -11.62
CA ALA A 259 4.39 9.28 -10.97
C ALA A 259 3.52 10.53 -11.09
N LEU A 260 4.11 11.72 -10.96
CA LEU A 260 3.40 12.99 -11.14
C LEU A 260 2.94 13.17 -12.60
N PHE A 261 3.81 12.87 -13.57
CA PHE A 261 3.45 12.87 -15.00
C PHE A 261 2.25 11.95 -15.27
N ILE A 262 2.28 10.71 -14.75
CA ILE A 262 1.19 9.75 -14.89
C ILE A 262 -0.11 10.29 -14.27
N GLN A 263 -0.07 10.92 -13.11
CA GLN A 263 -1.27 11.46 -12.45
C GLN A 263 -1.89 12.64 -13.22
N ILE A 264 -1.05 13.54 -13.72
CA ILE A 264 -1.43 14.77 -14.42
C ILE A 264 -2.00 14.45 -15.80
N TYR A 265 -1.37 13.54 -16.54
CA TYR A 265 -1.75 13.16 -17.91
C TYR A 265 -2.47 11.81 -18.00
N ARG A 266 -3.09 11.34 -16.90
CA ARG A 266 -3.77 10.03 -16.82
C ARG A 266 -4.85 9.76 -17.87
N ASP A 267 -5.40 10.83 -18.47
CA ASP A 267 -6.46 10.74 -19.47
C ASP A 267 -5.89 10.31 -20.84
N GLU A 268 -4.57 10.39 -21.05
CA GLU A 268 -3.89 9.85 -22.23
C GLU A 268 -3.99 8.31 -22.25
N PRO A 269 -4.37 7.68 -23.38
CA PRO A 269 -4.70 6.25 -23.41
C PRO A 269 -3.62 5.33 -22.86
N ILE A 270 -2.34 5.57 -23.21
CA ILE A 270 -1.21 4.77 -22.71
C ILE A 270 -0.96 4.91 -21.20
N LEU A 271 -1.43 6.01 -20.58
CA LEU A 271 -1.23 6.29 -19.16
C LEU A 271 -2.37 5.79 -18.26
N GLN A 272 -3.48 5.33 -18.82
CA GLN A 272 -4.62 4.85 -18.03
C GLN A 272 -4.26 3.62 -17.17
N GLN A 273 -3.54 2.65 -17.72
CA GLN A 273 -3.09 1.47 -16.97
C GLN A 273 -2.00 1.83 -15.94
N PRO A 274 -0.96 2.62 -16.28
CA PRO A 274 -0.05 3.21 -15.31
C PRO A 274 -0.76 3.91 -14.14
N PHE A 275 -1.73 4.77 -14.43
CA PHE A 275 -2.51 5.46 -13.42
C PHE A 275 -3.27 4.48 -12.53
N ARG A 276 -3.94 3.49 -13.13
CA ARG A 276 -4.66 2.45 -12.38
C ARG A 276 -3.74 1.63 -11.48
N LEU A 277 -2.52 1.32 -11.92
CA LEU A 277 -1.51 0.69 -11.07
C LEU A 277 -1.22 1.56 -9.84
N LEU A 278 -0.93 2.85 -10.02
CA LEU A 278 -0.63 3.76 -8.91
C LEU A 278 -1.82 3.90 -7.94
N SER A 279 -3.06 3.99 -8.46
CA SER A 279 -4.26 4.01 -7.64
C SER A 279 -4.44 2.73 -6.82
N LEU A 280 -4.18 1.56 -7.40
CA LEU A 280 -4.28 0.29 -6.66
C LEU A 280 -3.23 0.15 -5.57
N LEU A 281 -2.03 0.72 -5.74
CA LEU A 281 -1.01 0.74 -4.69
C LEU A 281 -1.43 1.63 -3.50
N LEU A 282 -2.14 2.73 -3.79
CA LEU A 282 -2.78 3.55 -2.77
C LEU A 282 -3.90 2.80 -2.04
N ASP A 283 -4.83 2.21 -2.80
CA ASP A 283 -5.93 1.40 -2.24
C ASP A 283 -5.39 0.28 -1.34
N LEU A 284 -4.29 -0.36 -1.76
CA LEU A 284 -3.65 -1.41 -1.00
C LEU A 284 -3.13 -0.93 0.36
N ASP A 285 -2.46 0.22 0.40
CA ASP A 285 -1.95 0.82 1.64
C ASP A 285 -3.12 1.23 2.57
N GLU A 286 -4.16 1.85 2.01
CA GLU A 286 -5.35 2.27 2.74
C GLU A 286 -6.12 1.10 3.36
N VAL A 287 -6.32 0.02 2.59
CA VAL A 287 -7.03 -1.18 3.06
C VAL A 287 -6.19 -1.92 4.11
N MET A 288 -4.86 -2.00 3.96
CA MET A 288 -3.98 -2.56 4.99
C MET A 288 -4.02 -1.74 6.29
N THR A 289 -3.95 -0.41 6.20
CA THR A 289 -4.11 0.47 7.38
C THR A 289 -5.49 0.30 8.01
N SER A 290 -6.55 0.21 7.21
CA SER A 290 -7.92 0.00 7.69
C SER A 290 -8.08 -1.35 8.42
N TRP A 291 -7.49 -2.41 7.89
CA TRP A 291 -7.45 -3.71 8.55
C TRP A 291 -6.73 -3.64 9.90
N ARG A 292 -5.55 -3.00 9.98
CA ARG A 292 -4.83 -2.82 11.26
C ARG A 292 -5.66 -2.04 12.26
N ASN A 293 -6.34 -0.98 11.82
CA ASN A 293 -7.21 -0.17 12.67
C ASN A 293 -8.41 -0.96 13.19
N ARG A 294 -9.12 -1.71 12.33
CA ARG A 294 -10.25 -2.55 12.77
C ARG A 294 -9.79 -3.65 13.71
N HIS A 295 -8.65 -4.29 13.43
CA HIS A 295 -8.04 -5.25 14.35
C HIS A 295 -7.69 -4.60 15.71
N ALA A 296 -7.08 -3.41 15.72
CA ALA A 296 -6.77 -2.69 16.96
C ALA A 296 -8.02 -2.35 17.77
N GLN A 297 -9.11 -1.93 17.11
CA GLN A 297 -10.38 -1.64 17.77
C GLN A 297 -11.02 -2.90 18.37
N MET A 298 -11.06 -4.00 17.62
CA MET A 298 -11.53 -5.29 18.12
C MET A 298 -10.71 -5.73 19.34
N VAL A 299 -9.37 -5.63 19.29
CA VAL A 299 -8.51 -5.96 20.42
C VAL A 299 -8.81 -5.07 21.63
N SER A 300 -9.07 -3.78 21.43
CA SER A 300 -9.49 -2.86 22.50
C SER A 300 -10.81 -3.31 23.13
N ARG A 301 -11.77 -3.76 22.33
CA ARG A 301 -13.05 -4.29 22.80
C ARG A 301 -12.88 -5.58 23.60
N MET A 302 -12.01 -6.49 23.15
CA MET A 302 -11.77 -7.79 23.79
C MET A 302 -10.90 -7.70 25.06
N LEU A 303 -9.89 -6.82 25.07
CA LEU A 303 -8.86 -6.79 26.12
C LEU A 303 -8.81 -5.48 26.92
N GLY A 304 -9.46 -4.42 26.47
CA GLY A 304 -9.31 -3.09 27.05
C GLY A 304 -7.84 -2.66 27.08
N ARG A 305 -7.30 -2.43 28.29
CA ARG A 305 -5.89 -2.09 28.54
C ARG A 305 -5.02 -3.28 28.96
N LYS A 306 -5.54 -4.51 28.91
CA LYS A 306 -4.74 -5.70 29.27
C LYS A 306 -3.61 -5.89 28.25
N ILE A 307 -2.45 -6.32 28.74
CA ILE A 307 -1.30 -6.70 27.91
C ILE A 307 -1.68 -7.89 27.02
N GLY A 308 -1.26 -7.85 25.75
CA GLY A 308 -1.51 -8.94 24.80
C GLY A 308 -0.79 -10.23 25.21
N THR A 309 -1.26 -11.39 24.73
CA THR A 309 -0.59 -12.69 25.01
C THR A 309 0.85 -12.75 24.47
N GLY A 310 1.15 -11.98 23.43
CA GLY A 310 2.51 -11.79 22.90
C GLY A 310 3.37 -10.78 23.67
N GLY A 311 2.81 -10.11 24.68
CA GLY A 311 3.48 -9.17 25.60
C GLY A 311 3.54 -7.69 25.16
N SER A 312 2.95 -7.30 24.03
CA SER A 312 2.84 -5.88 23.65
C SER A 312 1.84 -5.12 24.53
N SER A 313 1.87 -3.79 24.47
CA SER A 313 0.85 -2.90 25.06
C SER A 313 -0.56 -3.11 24.50
N GLY A 314 -0.75 -4.09 23.59
CA GLY A 314 -2.04 -4.45 23.03
C GLY A 314 -2.50 -3.42 22.01
N HIS A 315 -3.55 -2.69 22.36
CA HIS A 315 -4.21 -1.73 21.48
C HIS A 315 -3.28 -0.60 21.01
N ASP A 316 -2.50 0.00 21.91
CA ASP A 316 -1.70 1.19 21.58
C ASP A 316 -0.61 0.87 20.54
N TYR A 317 0.08 -0.26 20.70
CA TYR A 317 1.02 -0.76 19.71
C TYR A 317 0.34 -0.96 18.35
N LEU A 318 -0.81 -1.64 18.32
CA LEU A 318 -1.52 -1.95 17.07
C LEU A 318 -1.99 -0.66 16.36
N LYS A 319 -2.48 0.32 17.10
CA LYS A 319 -2.87 1.62 16.56
C LYS A 319 -1.68 2.34 15.93
N GLU A 320 -0.55 2.37 16.62
CA GLU A 320 0.67 2.99 16.09
C GLU A 320 1.18 2.28 14.82
N THR A 321 1.02 0.95 14.72
CA THR A 321 1.34 0.23 13.47
C THR A 321 0.47 0.68 12.30
N ALA A 322 -0.81 1.01 12.53
CA ALA A 322 -1.71 1.47 11.48
C ALA A 322 -1.30 2.83 10.91
N ASP A 323 -0.77 3.71 11.77
CA ASP A 323 -0.30 5.03 11.38
C ASP A 323 1.07 4.99 10.69
N ARG A 324 2.00 4.18 11.20
CA ARG A 324 3.42 4.19 10.78
C ARG A 324 3.74 3.25 9.62
N HIS A 325 3.05 2.12 9.47
CA HIS A 325 3.43 1.07 8.49
C HIS A 325 2.86 1.30 7.08
N LYS A 326 2.94 2.55 6.59
CA LYS A 326 2.53 2.93 5.24
C LYS A 326 3.68 2.67 4.26
N ILE A 327 3.43 1.92 3.20
CA ILE A 327 4.45 1.51 2.23
C ILE A 327 4.47 2.43 1.01
N PHE A 328 3.29 2.86 0.55
CA PHE A 328 3.07 3.59 -0.69
C PHE A 328 2.67 5.06 -0.43
N GLY A 329 3.05 5.58 0.74
CA GLY A 329 2.67 6.92 1.21
C GLY A 329 3.14 8.07 0.32
N ASP A 330 4.15 7.86 -0.51
CA ASP A 330 4.62 8.83 -1.50
C ASP A 330 3.50 9.21 -2.48
N PHE A 331 2.72 8.24 -2.96
CA PHE A 331 1.63 8.52 -3.90
C PHE A 331 0.50 9.34 -3.27
N MET A 332 0.28 9.22 -1.95
CA MET A 332 -0.66 10.08 -1.22
C MET A 332 -0.12 11.51 -1.15
N ARG A 333 1.19 11.67 -0.90
CA ARG A 333 1.85 12.97 -0.82
C ARG A 333 1.91 13.68 -2.17
N LEU A 334 1.87 12.95 -3.29
CA LEU A 334 1.78 13.57 -4.62
C LEU A 334 0.54 14.44 -4.80
N ALA A 335 -0.54 14.19 -4.06
CA ALA A 335 -1.73 15.05 -4.08
C ALA A 335 -1.42 16.51 -3.69
N THR A 336 -0.43 16.73 -2.82
CA THR A 336 0.07 18.06 -2.44
C THR A 336 0.64 18.83 -3.64
N TYR A 337 1.13 18.10 -4.64
CA TYR A 337 1.82 18.65 -5.80
C TYR A 337 0.94 18.62 -7.07
N LEU A 338 -0.38 18.43 -6.94
CA LEU A 338 -1.27 18.56 -8.10
C LEU A 338 -1.65 20.04 -8.30
N ILE A 339 -1.71 20.45 -9.56
CA ILE A 339 -2.18 21.79 -9.97
C ILE A 339 -3.52 21.70 -10.71
N PRO A 340 -4.32 22.78 -10.79
CA PRO A 340 -5.58 22.79 -11.51
C PRO A 340 -5.41 22.38 -12.98
N ARG A 341 -6.41 21.67 -13.54
CA ARG A 341 -6.38 21.22 -14.95
C ARG A 341 -6.13 22.36 -15.95
N SER A 342 -6.64 23.56 -15.65
CA SER A 342 -6.43 24.76 -16.46
C SER A 342 -4.98 25.26 -16.48
N LYS A 343 -4.15 24.81 -15.54
CA LYS A 343 -2.73 25.16 -15.41
C LYS A 343 -1.81 24.03 -15.86
N ILE A 344 -2.35 22.85 -16.18
CA ILE A 344 -1.55 21.75 -16.72
C ILE A 344 -1.13 22.12 -18.15
N PRO A 345 0.18 22.15 -18.45
CA PRO A 345 0.64 22.45 -19.80
C PRO A 345 0.18 21.38 -20.79
N PRO A 346 -0.27 21.76 -22.00
CA PRO A 346 -0.66 20.77 -23.00
C PRO A 346 0.56 19.96 -23.46
N LEU A 347 0.37 18.65 -23.66
CA LEU A 347 1.39 17.83 -24.32
C LEU A 347 1.57 18.28 -25.78
N PRO A 348 2.81 18.35 -26.29
CA PRO A 348 3.09 18.53 -27.71
C PRO A 348 2.35 17.49 -28.55
N GLU A 349 1.90 17.90 -29.73
CA GLU A 349 1.06 17.06 -30.60
C GLU A 349 1.77 15.77 -31.02
N ASP A 350 3.08 15.81 -31.29
CA ASP A 350 3.89 14.64 -31.61
C ASP A 350 3.97 13.64 -30.45
N LEU A 351 4.00 14.14 -29.21
CA LEU A 351 4.01 13.30 -28.03
C LEU A 351 2.63 12.67 -27.80
N ARG A 352 1.56 13.46 -27.92
CA ARG A 352 0.18 12.99 -27.78
C ARG A 352 -0.13 11.89 -28.79
N GLN A 353 0.27 12.04 -30.04
CA GLN A 353 0.08 11.02 -31.08
C GLN A 353 0.80 9.69 -30.77
N ARG A 354 1.97 9.74 -30.11
CA ARG A 354 2.69 8.54 -29.65
C ARG A 354 2.03 7.86 -28.46
N MET A 355 1.20 8.57 -27.72
CA MET A 355 0.49 8.10 -26.54
C MET A 355 -0.94 7.60 -26.86
N ASP A 356 -1.39 7.84 -28.09
CA ASP A 356 -2.69 7.44 -28.60
C ASP A 356 -2.62 6.12 -29.39
N PHE A 357 -3.72 5.37 -29.40
CA PHE A 357 -3.85 4.12 -30.15
C PHE A 357 -4.30 4.40 -31.59
N THR A 358 -3.55 5.21 -32.33
CA THR A 358 -3.91 5.55 -33.70
C THR A 358 -3.48 4.45 -34.69
N SER A 359 -4.46 3.79 -35.31
CA SER A 359 -4.25 2.98 -36.52
C SER A 359 -4.12 3.92 -37.71
N THR A 360 -2.90 4.29 -38.09
CA THR A 360 -2.65 4.77 -39.46
C THR A 360 -2.48 3.58 -40.38
N SER A 361 -3.58 2.88 -40.65
CA SER A 361 -3.67 2.01 -41.82
C SER A 361 -3.74 2.91 -43.06
N SER A 362 -2.59 3.35 -43.55
CA SER A 362 -2.46 3.56 -45.00
C SER A 362 -2.41 2.18 -45.63
N ALA A 363 -3.58 1.55 -45.76
CA ALA A 363 -3.78 0.43 -46.66
C ALA A 363 -3.57 0.97 -48.07
N THR A 364 -2.42 0.66 -48.67
CA THR A 364 -2.19 0.75 -50.12
C THR A 364 -2.29 -0.64 -50.71
#